data_AF-A0A7W4H597-F1
#
_entry.id   AF-A0A7W4H597-F1
#
_cell.length_a   1.000
_cell.length_b   1.000
_cell.length_c   1.000
_cell.angle_alpha   90.00
_cell.angle_beta   90.00
_cell.angle_gamma   90.00
#
_symmetry.space_group_name_H-M   'P 1'
#
loop_
_entity.id
_entity.type
_entity.pdbx_description
1 polymer ?
#
loop_
_entity_poly.entity_id
_entity_poly.type
_entity_poly.pdbx_seq_one_letter_code
_entity_poly.pdbx_strand_id
1 'polypeptide(L)'
;MDDEDSVLARDYQLIHREATLLAGGLNDLCQRASVYHHLYEDSGGRNVFPLIAAHGALWGAGYFALGMKVGALLSAQYLFQPIVRRDKLRHLQAFADAFRDINRRVCIEAYCAYHFSKRHGSAAGAAAYVQQPLLDALNQCHRAQAEQRPLPAEQRRELFEAFFLWEQAFIVGPAVEQALAALDWPLIRQVALRPRIEFAYFASSREMKFSDFASTAERIEKGLRAYEMAEQAGLAQVEAALSRYAILPSAFFKGSASHFRALRRGLQLPETLQPGLGSGTS
;
A
#
# COMPACT_ATOMS: atom_id res chain seq x y z
N MET A 1 -5.98 32.58 11.35
CA MET A 1 -5.92 31.69 10.17
C MET A 1 -4.51 31.16 10.01
N ASP A 2 -3.49 32.03 10.04
CA ASP A 2 -2.07 31.63 9.90
C ASP A 2 -1.52 30.61 10.92
N ASP A 3 -2.01 30.63 12.17
CA ASP A 3 -1.48 29.74 13.23
C ASP A 3 -2.03 28.30 13.14
N GLU A 4 -3.29 28.13 12.72
CA GLU A 4 -3.91 26.81 12.56
C GLU A 4 -3.35 26.10 11.32
N ASP A 5 -3.22 26.81 10.19
CA ASP A 5 -2.59 26.29 8.99
C ASP A 5 -1.12 25.89 9.24
N SER A 6 -0.40 26.66 10.08
CA SER A 6 0.96 26.36 10.52
C SER A 6 1.04 25.06 11.33
N VAL A 7 0.07 24.81 12.22
CA VAL A 7 -0.02 23.56 12.99
C VAL A 7 -0.34 22.37 12.09
N LEU A 8 -1.30 22.50 11.18
CA LEU A 8 -1.65 21.43 10.24
C LEU A 8 -0.46 21.05 9.34
N ALA A 9 0.23 22.05 8.80
CA ALA A 9 1.42 21.84 7.96
C ALA A 9 2.52 21.10 8.72
N ARG A 10 2.83 21.56 9.93
CA ARG A 10 3.84 20.94 10.79
C ARG A 10 3.50 19.50 11.12
N ASP A 11 2.27 19.24 11.57
CA ASP A 11 1.84 17.92 11.99
C ASP A 11 1.77 16.95 10.79
N TYR A 12 1.30 17.40 9.62
CA TYR A 12 1.35 16.62 8.39
C TYR A 12 2.80 16.24 8.03
N GLN A 13 3.74 17.19 8.07
CA GLN A 13 5.15 16.93 7.79
C GLN A 13 5.79 15.95 8.77
N LEU A 14 5.43 16.02 10.05
CA LEU A 14 5.93 15.07 11.06
C LEU A 14 5.41 13.66 10.80
N ILE A 15 4.11 13.52 10.53
CA ILE A 15 3.50 12.22 10.18
C ILE A 15 4.12 11.68 8.88
N HIS A 16 4.39 12.54 7.89
CA HIS A 16 5.02 12.16 6.63
C HIS A 16 6.45 11.64 6.80
N ARG A 17 7.25 12.30 7.64
CA ARG A 17 8.59 11.83 8.00
C ARG A 17 8.54 10.47 8.68
N GLU A 18 7.62 10.30 9.63
CA GLU A 18 7.41 9.01 10.28
C GLU A 18 7.01 7.92 9.27
N ALA A 19 6.02 8.21 8.42
CA ALA A 19 5.55 7.30 7.38
C ALA A 19 6.67 6.89 6.42
N THR A 20 7.55 7.82 6.06
CA THR A 20 8.72 7.59 5.20
C THR A 20 9.71 6.62 5.82
N LEU A 21 9.98 6.74 7.12
CA LEU A 21 10.84 5.81 7.86
C LEU A 21 10.17 4.44 8.00
N LEU A 22 8.88 4.43 8.31
CA LEU A 22 8.06 3.22 8.44
C LEU A 22 7.91 2.46 7.13
N ALA A 23 7.88 3.12 5.97
CA ALA A 23 7.80 2.45 4.68
C ALA A 23 9.11 1.75 4.27
N GLY A 24 10.23 2.06 4.95
CA GLY A 24 11.55 1.50 4.69
C GLY A 24 12.10 1.83 3.30
N GLY A 25 13.11 1.09 2.86
CA GLY A 25 13.64 1.09 1.50
C GLY A 25 12.86 0.16 0.57
N LEU A 26 13.29 0.06 -0.70
CA LEU A 26 12.56 -0.68 -1.74
C LEU A 26 12.30 -2.15 -1.40
N ASN A 27 13.22 -2.79 -0.68
CA ASN A 27 13.16 -4.22 -0.35
C ASN A 27 12.49 -4.52 0.99
N ASP A 28 12.10 -3.50 1.77
CA ASP A 28 11.50 -3.66 3.10
C ASP A 28 9.99 -3.95 3.03
N LEU A 29 9.63 -4.96 2.22
CA LEU A 29 8.24 -5.36 1.98
C LEU A 29 7.56 -5.87 3.26
N CYS A 30 8.29 -6.60 4.12
CA CYS A 30 7.77 -7.02 5.43
C CYS A 30 7.41 -5.82 6.30
N GLN A 31 8.27 -4.80 6.28
CA GLN A 31 8.08 -3.58 7.05
C GLN A 31 6.79 -2.88 6.60
N ARG A 32 6.62 -2.68 5.29
CA ARG A 32 5.40 -2.08 4.72
C ARG A 32 4.15 -2.89 5.01
N ALA A 33 4.20 -4.21 4.86
CA ALA A 33 3.07 -5.07 5.20
C ALA A 33 2.67 -4.93 6.69
N SER A 34 3.65 -4.81 7.60
CA SER A 34 3.40 -4.52 9.02
C SER A 34 2.77 -3.13 9.24
N VAL A 35 3.18 -2.10 8.50
CA VAL A 35 2.58 -0.75 8.57
C VAL A 35 1.13 -0.79 8.09
N TYR A 36 0.87 -1.40 6.95
CA TYR A 36 -0.48 -1.55 6.41
C TYR A 36 -1.39 -2.32 7.37
N HIS A 37 -0.90 -3.44 7.91
CA HIS A 37 -1.66 -4.21 8.89
C HIS A 37 -1.96 -3.39 10.15
N HIS A 38 -1.00 -2.59 10.63
CA HIS A 38 -1.24 -1.67 11.74
C HIS A 38 -2.40 -0.70 11.47
N LEU A 39 -2.51 -0.12 10.27
CA LEU A 39 -3.63 0.77 9.93
C LEU A 39 -4.98 0.03 9.95
N TYR A 40 -5.02 -1.20 9.45
CA TYR A 40 -6.21 -2.06 9.52
C TYR A 40 -6.58 -2.36 10.98
N GLU A 41 -5.62 -2.79 11.80
CA GLU A 41 -5.80 -3.13 13.21
C GLU A 41 -6.20 -1.92 14.06
N ASP A 42 -5.54 -0.76 13.89
CA ASP A 42 -5.85 0.48 14.62
C ASP A 42 -7.26 1.00 14.30
N SER A 43 -7.72 0.79 13.07
CA SER A 43 -9.10 1.09 12.67
C SER A 43 -10.12 0.11 13.26
N GLY A 44 -9.68 -0.94 13.97
CA GLY A 44 -10.49 -2.06 14.43
C GLY A 44 -11.11 -2.86 13.29
N GLY A 45 -10.38 -3.01 12.18
CA GLY A 45 -10.81 -3.74 11.00
C GLY A 45 -11.76 -2.99 10.05
N ARG A 46 -11.95 -1.68 10.24
CA ARG A 46 -12.89 -0.84 9.45
C ARG A 46 -12.27 -0.36 8.14
N ASN A 47 -10.98 -0.04 8.14
CA ASN A 47 -10.25 0.40 6.96
C ASN A 47 -9.62 -0.80 6.24
N VAL A 48 -10.30 -1.34 5.22
CA VAL A 48 -9.90 -2.57 4.51
C VAL A 48 -8.77 -2.34 3.50
N PHE A 49 -8.63 -1.11 2.99
CA PHE A 49 -7.63 -0.79 1.96
C PHE A 49 -6.20 -1.19 2.37
N PRO A 50 -5.69 -0.83 3.56
CA PRO A 50 -4.37 -1.25 4.02
C PRO A 50 -4.20 -2.77 4.04
N LEU A 51 -5.20 -3.53 4.49
CA LEU A 51 -5.08 -5.00 4.52
C LEU A 51 -4.84 -5.57 3.11
N ILE A 52 -5.60 -5.10 2.11
CA ILE A 52 -5.40 -5.51 0.71
C ILE A 52 -4.06 -5.01 0.17
N ALA A 53 -3.63 -3.79 0.52
CA ALA A 53 -2.33 -3.26 0.14
C ALA A 53 -1.16 -4.07 0.73
N ALA A 54 -1.32 -4.66 1.93
CA ALA A 54 -0.35 -5.59 2.51
C ALA A 54 -0.22 -6.86 1.64
N HIS A 55 -1.33 -7.43 1.16
CA HIS A 55 -1.30 -8.52 0.17
C HIS A 55 -0.59 -8.11 -1.12
N GLY A 56 -0.84 -6.88 -1.60
CA GLY A 56 -0.16 -6.30 -2.75
C GLY A 56 1.36 -6.23 -2.60
N ALA A 57 1.85 -5.72 -1.46
CA ALA A 57 3.27 -5.65 -1.15
C ALA A 57 3.92 -7.03 -1.15
N LEU A 58 3.31 -8.00 -0.46
CA LEU A 58 3.86 -9.36 -0.32
C LEU A 58 3.80 -10.15 -1.64
N TRP A 59 2.70 -10.06 -2.38
CA TRP A 59 2.57 -10.69 -3.70
C TRP A 59 3.60 -10.14 -4.71
N GLY A 60 3.84 -8.81 -4.68
CA GLY A 60 4.82 -8.16 -5.54
C GLY A 60 6.22 -8.77 -5.43
N ALA A 61 6.63 -9.23 -4.24
CA ALA A 61 7.92 -9.90 -4.04
C ALA A 61 8.11 -11.10 -4.99
N GLY A 62 7.12 -11.99 -5.02
CA GLY A 62 7.14 -13.19 -5.85
C GLY A 62 7.04 -12.87 -7.33
N TYR A 63 6.17 -11.92 -7.69
CA TYR A 63 5.99 -11.48 -9.07
C TYR A 63 7.28 -10.93 -9.67
N PHE A 64 7.95 -9.99 -8.98
CA PHE A 64 9.21 -9.42 -9.49
C PHE A 64 10.35 -10.44 -9.49
N ALA A 65 10.43 -11.34 -8.50
CA ALA A 65 11.43 -12.39 -8.50
C ALA A 65 11.28 -13.32 -9.72
N LEU A 66 10.04 -13.68 -10.08
CA LEU A 66 9.76 -14.45 -11.29
C LEU A 66 10.08 -13.64 -12.56
N GLY A 67 9.66 -12.37 -12.61
CA GLY A 67 9.95 -11.47 -13.73
C GLY A 67 11.45 -11.31 -14.00
N MET A 68 12.26 -11.18 -12.95
CA MET A 68 13.74 -11.13 -13.07
C MET A 68 14.32 -12.43 -13.63
N LYS A 69 13.79 -13.61 -13.24
CA LYS A 69 14.23 -14.91 -13.80
C LYS A 69 13.90 -15.03 -15.29
N VAL A 70 12.68 -14.65 -15.66
CA VAL A 70 12.23 -14.64 -17.07
C VAL A 70 13.07 -13.67 -17.89
N GLY A 71 13.33 -12.47 -17.37
CA GLY A 71 14.20 -11.50 -18.01
C GLY A 71 15.64 -11.97 -18.16
N ALA A 72 16.19 -12.63 -17.14
CA ALA A 72 17.51 -13.25 -17.22
C ALA A 72 17.59 -14.29 -18.35
N LEU A 73 16.57 -15.14 -18.48
CA LEU A 73 16.46 -16.11 -19.57
C LEU A 73 16.36 -15.43 -20.94
N LEU A 74 15.45 -14.46 -21.09
CA LEU A 74 15.26 -13.73 -22.35
C LEU A 74 16.47 -12.87 -22.72
N SER A 75 17.31 -12.49 -21.75
CA SER A 75 18.57 -11.79 -22.00
C SER A 75 19.60 -12.65 -22.73
N ALA A 76 19.41 -13.98 -22.77
CA ALA A 76 20.33 -14.91 -23.43
C ALA A 76 20.45 -14.68 -24.94
N GLN A 77 19.44 -14.04 -25.57
CA GLN A 77 19.54 -13.61 -26.97
C GLN A 77 20.66 -12.59 -27.22
N TYR A 78 21.17 -11.95 -26.16
CA TYR A 78 22.27 -10.98 -26.20
C TYR A 78 23.59 -11.55 -25.64
N LEU A 79 23.77 -12.88 -25.57
CA LEU A 79 24.97 -13.50 -25.00
C LEU A 79 26.27 -13.01 -25.64
N PHE A 80 26.27 -12.77 -26.95
CA PHE A 80 27.43 -12.26 -27.70
C PHE A 80 27.51 -10.72 -27.71
N GLN A 81 26.58 -10.03 -27.05
CA GLN A 81 26.53 -8.58 -26.93
C GLN A 81 26.48 -8.18 -25.45
N PRO A 82 27.57 -8.35 -24.69
CA PRO A 82 27.57 -8.24 -23.24
C PRO A 82 27.14 -6.87 -22.71
N ILE A 83 27.45 -5.80 -23.45
CA ILE A 83 27.03 -4.42 -23.10
C ILE A 83 25.51 -4.30 -23.20
N VAL A 84 24.92 -4.74 -24.32
CA VAL A 84 23.46 -4.73 -24.54
C VAL A 84 22.75 -5.61 -23.51
N ARG A 85 23.27 -6.81 -23.22
CA ARG A 85 22.71 -7.69 -22.21
C ARG A 85 22.66 -7.04 -20.83
N ARG A 86 23.77 -6.43 -20.40
CA ARG A 86 23.86 -5.71 -19.12
C ARG A 86 22.89 -4.54 -19.08
N ASP A 87 22.77 -3.80 -20.18
CA ASP A 87 21.85 -2.67 -20.31
C ASP A 87 20.38 -3.09 -20.14
N LYS A 88 19.95 -4.14 -20.86
CA LYS A 88 18.58 -4.68 -20.77
C LYS A 88 18.25 -5.22 -19.37
N LEU A 89 19.19 -5.90 -18.71
CA LEU A 89 19.00 -6.35 -17.34
C LEU A 89 18.93 -5.18 -16.34
N ARG A 90 19.70 -4.11 -16.57
CA ARG A 90 19.63 -2.89 -15.76
C ARG A 90 18.27 -2.20 -15.89
N HIS A 91 17.74 -2.05 -17.11
CA HIS A 91 16.40 -1.49 -17.33
C HIS A 91 15.31 -2.34 -16.69
N LEU A 92 15.43 -3.67 -16.74
CA LEU A 92 14.48 -4.55 -16.06
C LEU A 92 14.54 -4.40 -14.53
N GLN A 93 15.74 -4.32 -13.95
CA GLN A 93 15.89 -4.06 -12.53
C GLN A 93 15.29 -2.70 -12.13
N ALA A 94 15.59 -1.64 -12.90
CA ALA A 94 15.03 -0.31 -12.66
C ALA A 94 13.50 -0.30 -12.75
N PHE A 95 12.92 -1.07 -13.69
CA PHE A 95 11.48 -1.24 -13.79
C PHE A 95 10.89 -1.95 -12.56
N ALA A 96 11.50 -3.02 -12.08
CA ALA A 96 11.06 -3.69 -10.85
C ALA A 96 11.18 -2.78 -9.62
N ASP A 97 12.25 -2.00 -9.54
CA ASP A 97 12.48 -1.03 -8.46
C ASP A 97 11.46 0.11 -8.48
N ALA A 98 11.06 0.60 -9.66
CA ALA A 98 10.00 1.59 -9.80
C ALA A 98 8.67 1.09 -9.22
N PHE A 99 8.30 -0.17 -9.46
CA PHE A 99 7.07 -0.74 -8.87
C PHE A 99 7.16 -0.94 -7.36
N ARG A 100 8.34 -1.31 -6.84
CA ARG A 100 8.56 -1.35 -5.37
C ARG A 100 8.42 0.04 -4.77
N ASP A 101 8.90 1.07 -5.45
CA ASP A 101 8.78 2.46 -5.03
C ASP A 101 7.33 2.95 -5.06
N ILE A 102 6.53 2.55 -6.05
CA ILE A 102 5.08 2.83 -6.07
C ILE A 102 4.41 2.31 -4.79
N ASN A 103 4.64 1.05 -4.45
CA ASN A 103 4.09 0.47 -3.23
C ASN A 103 4.60 1.20 -1.97
N ARG A 104 5.87 1.62 -1.96
CA ARG A 104 6.43 2.44 -0.88
C ARG A 104 5.72 3.78 -0.75
N ARG A 105 5.50 4.51 -1.85
CA ARG A 105 4.79 5.79 -1.88
C ARG A 105 3.35 5.66 -1.41
N VAL A 106 2.63 4.63 -1.88
CA VAL A 106 1.27 4.32 -1.39
C VAL A 106 1.28 4.06 0.12
N CYS A 107 2.25 3.31 0.64
CA CYS A 107 2.36 3.03 2.08
C CYS A 107 2.56 4.31 2.90
N ILE A 108 3.43 5.20 2.43
CA ILE A 108 3.68 6.50 3.07
C ILE A 108 2.38 7.30 3.15
N GLU A 109 1.73 7.50 2.01
CA GLU A 109 0.58 8.37 1.97
C GLU A 109 -0.67 7.77 2.62
N ALA A 110 -0.84 6.45 2.58
CA ALA A 110 -1.92 5.78 3.33
C ALA A 110 -1.78 5.99 4.83
N TYR A 111 -0.55 5.85 5.36
CA TYR A 111 -0.25 6.14 6.77
C TYR A 111 -0.49 7.63 7.08
N CYS A 112 -0.02 8.53 6.23
CA CYS A 112 -0.23 9.97 6.36
C CYS A 112 -1.71 10.33 6.40
N ALA A 113 -2.47 9.96 5.37
CA ALA A 113 -3.88 10.29 5.26
C ALA A 113 -4.66 9.76 6.47
N TYR A 114 -4.40 8.51 6.88
CA TYR A 114 -5.08 7.90 8.02
C TYR A 114 -4.79 8.62 9.34
N HIS A 115 -3.51 8.79 9.72
CA HIS A 115 -3.16 9.41 11.00
C HIS A 115 -3.42 10.92 11.04
N PHE A 116 -3.23 11.62 9.91
CA PHE A 116 -3.55 13.04 9.82
C PHE A 116 -5.04 13.28 9.97
N SER A 117 -5.89 12.56 9.21
CA SER A 117 -7.35 12.69 9.32
C SER A 117 -7.86 12.27 10.71
N LYS A 118 -7.25 11.27 11.35
CA LYS A 118 -7.63 10.86 12.71
C LYS A 118 -7.45 11.99 13.73
N ARG A 119 -6.43 12.82 13.55
CA ARG A 119 -6.08 13.92 14.46
C ARG A 119 -6.76 15.23 14.10
N HIS A 120 -6.80 15.54 12.79
CA HIS A 120 -7.12 16.87 12.27
C HIS A 120 -8.27 16.86 11.27
N GLY A 121 -8.93 15.74 11.02
CA GLY A 121 -9.84 15.61 9.89
C GLY A 121 -11.11 16.47 9.96
N SER A 122 -11.44 17.03 11.12
CA SER A 122 -12.52 18.01 11.30
C SER A 122 -12.03 19.46 11.40
N ALA A 123 -10.72 19.70 11.34
CA ALA A 123 -10.14 21.05 11.39
C ALA A 123 -10.40 21.80 10.07
N ALA A 124 -10.55 23.13 10.16
CA ALA A 124 -10.57 23.96 8.97
C ALA A 124 -9.23 23.84 8.23
N GLY A 125 -9.25 23.67 6.90
CA GLY A 125 -8.02 23.52 6.10
C GLY A 125 -7.49 22.08 5.96
N ALA A 126 -8.05 21.08 6.67
CA ALA A 126 -7.63 19.69 6.53
C ALA A 126 -7.69 19.14 5.09
N ALA A 127 -8.67 19.63 4.31
CA ALA A 127 -8.85 19.28 2.90
C ALA A 127 -7.69 19.69 1.98
N ALA A 128 -6.79 20.57 2.44
CA ALA A 128 -5.56 20.94 1.73
C ALA A 128 -4.52 19.80 1.73
N TYR A 129 -4.62 18.85 2.66
CA TYR A 129 -3.65 17.76 2.87
C TYR A 129 -4.19 16.39 2.46
N VAL A 130 -5.50 16.17 2.61
CA VAL A 130 -6.19 14.94 2.21
C VAL A 130 -7.41 15.33 1.40
N GLN A 131 -7.58 14.77 0.20
CA GLN A 131 -8.68 15.15 -0.68
C GLN A 131 -10.04 14.88 -0.04
N GLN A 132 -10.97 15.80 -0.26
CA GLN A 132 -12.27 15.82 0.43
C GLN A 132 -12.99 14.46 0.44
N PRO A 133 -13.13 13.72 -0.68
CA PRO A 133 -13.84 12.44 -0.65
C PRO A 133 -13.16 11.39 0.25
N LEU A 134 -11.83 11.34 0.23
CA LEU A 134 -11.05 10.45 1.08
C LEU A 134 -11.09 10.90 2.54
N LEU A 135 -11.01 12.20 2.79
CA LEU A 135 -11.09 12.78 4.12
C LEU A 135 -12.44 12.47 4.79
N ASP A 136 -13.54 12.61 4.05
CA ASP A 136 -14.89 12.33 4.55
C ASP A 136 -15.06 10.85 4.91
N ALA A 137 -14.61 9.93 4.03
CA ALA A 137 -14.67 8.50 4.30
C ALA A 137 -13.80 8.09 5.50
N LEU A 138 -12.60 8.67 5.62
CA LEU A 138 -11.71 8.46 6.77
C LEU A 138 -12.34 8.98 8.07
N ASN A 139 -12.94 10.18 8.05
CA ASN A 139 -13.63 10.75 9.21
C ASN A 139 -14.79 9.85 9.68
N GLN A 140 -15.54 9.25 8.76
CA GLN A 140 -16.58 8.28 9.10
C GLN A 140 -16.00 7.02 9.76
N CYS A 141 -14.88 6.52 9.23
CA CYS A 141 -14.15 5.39 9.81
C CYS A 141 -13.64 5.69 11.23
N HIS A 142 -13.02 6.85 11.44
CA HIS A 142 -12.51 7.28 12.74
C HIS A 142 -13.63 7.45 13.76
N ARG A 143 -14.76 8.04 13.35
CA ARG A 143 -15.95 8.15 14.20
C ARG A 143 -16.49 6.77 14.59
N ALA A 144 -16.61 5.86 13.64
CA ALA A 144 -17.02 4.49 13.90
C ALA A 144 -16.07 3.75 14.85
N GLN A 145 -14.77 4.01 14.74
CA GLN A 145 -13.72 3.46 15.60
C GLN A 145 -13.83 4.00 17.03
N ALA A 146 -13.96 5.31 17.20
CA ALA A 146 -14.12 5.96 18.50
C ALA A 146 -15.41 5.52 19.22
N GLU A 147 -16.50 5.34 18.49
CA GLU A 147 -17.80 4.87 19.00
C GLU A 147 -17.85 3.33 19.18
N GLN A 148 -16.77 2.61 18.86
CA GLN A 148 -16.71 1.14 18.87
C GLN A 148 -17.82 0.46 18.03
N ARG A 149 -18.43 1.16 17.08
CA ARG A 149 -19.46 0.60 16.20
C ARG A 149 -18.84 -0.02 14.94
N PRO A 150 -19.42 -1.09 14.38
CA PRO A 150 -18.96 -1.60 13.08
C PRO A 150 -19.17 -0.54 11.98
N LEU A 151 -18.28 -0.52 11.00
CA LEU A 151 -18.48 0.22 9.76
C LEU A 151 -19.25 -0.68 8.79
N PRO A 152 -20.47 -0.32 8.33
CA PRO A 152 -21.24 -1.12 7.38
C PRO A 152 -20.46 -1.43 6.09
N ALA A 153 -20.81 -2.53 5.42
CA ALA A 153 -20.09 -2.97 4.21
C ALA A 153 -20.07 -1.92 3.10
N GLU A 154 -21.18 -1.18 2.93
CA GLU A 154 -21.27 -0.06 1.98
C GLU A 154 -20.27 1.04 2.31
N GLN A 155 -20.21 1.48 3.58
CA GLN A 155 -19.24 2.49 4.03
C GLN A 155 -17.78 1.99 3.97
N ARG A 156 -17.54 0.68 4.19
CA ARG A 156 -16.21 0.09 3.96
C ARG A 156 -15.82 0.12 2.48
N ARG A 157 -16.78 -0.14 1.58
CA ARG A 157 -16.57 -0.06 0.13
C ARG A 157 -16.28 1.38 -0.29
N GLU A 158 -17.06 2.35 0.19
CA GLU A 158 -16.84 3.77 -0.07
C GLU A 158 -15.44 4.22 0.38
N LEU A 159 -15.02 3.82 1.58
CA LEU A 159 -13.67 4.12 2.07
C LEU A 159 -12.58 3.46 1.21
N PHE A 160 -12.76 2.19 0.86
CA PHE A 160 -11.82 1.48 -0.01
C PHE A 160 -11.71 2.18 -1.37
N GLU A 161 -12.84 2.49 -1.99
CA GLU A 161 -12.92 3.12 -3.31
C GLU A 161 -12.34 4.55 -3.29
N ALA A 162 -12.64 5.35 -2.25
CA ALA A 162 -12.07 6.68 -2.11
C ALA A 162 -10.54 6.65 -2.02
N PHE A 163 -9.98 5.74 -1.22
CA PHE A 163 -8.53 5.53 -1.16
C PHE A 163 -7.97 5.08 -2.50
N PHE A 164 -8.62 4.08 -3.10
CA PHE A 164 -8.14 3.43 -4.30
C PHE A 164 -8.15 4.35 -5.52
N LEU A 165 -9.24 5.09 -5.75
CA LEU A 165 -9.31 6.07 -6.84
C LEU A 165 -8.28 7.19 -6.66
N TRP A 166 -8.09 7.65 -5.42
CA TRP A 166 -7.08 8.64 -5.08
C TRP A 166 -5.66 8.13 -5.37
N GLU A 167 -5.27 6.95 -4.89
CA GLU A 167 -3.91 6.43 -5.15
C GLU A 167 -3.68 6.19 -6.64
N GLN A 168 -4.71 5.75 -7.40
CA GLN A 168 -4.60 5.53 -8.84
C GLN A 168 -4.36 6.84 -9.58
N ALA A 169 -5.04 7.93 -9.20
CA ALA A 169 -4.92 9.22 -9.85
C ALA A 169 -3.60 9.93 -9.53
N PHE A 170 -3.12 9.88 -8.29
CA PHE A 170 -2.03 10.74 -7.82
C PHE A 170 -0.69 10.00 -7.62
N ILE A 171 -0.70 8.67 -7.50
CA ILE A 171 0.52 7.89 -7.24
C ILE A 171 0.73 6.83 -8.32
N VAL A 172 -0.16 5.86 -8.40
CA VAL A 172 0.05 4.62 -9.16
C VAL A 172 0.01 4.88 -10.65
N GLY A 173 -1.03 5.57 -11.16
CA GLY A 173 -1.18 5.85 -12.60
C GLY A 173 0.05 6.57 -13.18
N PRO A 174 0.39 7.78 -12.69
CA PRO A 174 1.55 8.52 -13.19
C PRO A 174 2.87 7.75 -13.08
N ALA A 175 3.08 7.01 -12.00
CA ALA A 175 4.33 6.27 -11.80
C ALA A 175 4.42 5.01 -12.68
N VAL A 176 3.30 4.32 -12.92
CA VAL A 176 3.24 3.19 -13.87
C VAL A 176 3.54 3.68 -15.29
N GLU A 177 2.94 4.79 -15.71
CA GLU A 177 3.20 5.40 -17.02
C GLU A 177 4.68 5.75 -17.18
N GLN A 178 5.28 6.38 -16.17
CA GLN A 178 6.70 6.72 -16.16
C GLN A 178 7.60 5.47 -16.23
N ALA A 179 7.31 4.45 -15.43
CA ALA A 179 8.09 3.21 -15.42
C ALA A 179 8.02 2.47 -16.76
N LEU A 180 6.85 2.45 -17.40
CA LEU A 180 6.66 1.82 -18.70
C LEU A 180 7.32 2.60 -19.84
N ALA A 181 7.34 3.92 -19.77
CA ALA A 181 8.05 4.77 -20.72
C ALA A 181 9.57 4.56 -20.64
N ALA A 182 10.09 4.33 -19.44
CA ALA A 182 11.52 4.07 -19.20
C ALA A 182 11.96 2.62 -19.54
N LEU A 183 11.02 1.68 -19.67
CA LEU A 183 11.34 0.28 -19.98
C LEU A 183 11.64 0.10 -21.48
N ASP A 184 12.92 0.26 -21.83
CA ASP A 184 13.43 -0.06 -23.17
C ASP A 184 13.68 -1.57 -23.33
N TRP A 185 12.61 -2.36 -23.34
CA TRP A 185 12.66 -3.76 -23.78
C TRP A 185 11.26 -4.25 -24.21
N PRO A 186 10.92 -4.18 -25.51
CA PRO A 186 9.55 -4.44 -25.99
C PRO A 186 8.96 -5.78 -25.56
N LEU A 187 9.74 -6.86 -25.62
CA LEU A 187 9.29 -8.19 -25.23
C LEU A 187 8.94 -8.26 -23.73
N ILE A 188 9.81 -7.73 -22.87
CA ILE A 188 9.56 -7.70 -21.43
C ILE A 188 8.41 -6.76 -21.10
N ARG A 189 8.30 -5.62 -21.78
CA ARG A 189 7.17 -4.71 -21.63
C ARG A 189 5.85 -5.42 -21.91
N GLN A 190 5.75 -6.20 -22.99
CA GLN A 190 4.54 -6.98 -23.29
C GLN A 190 4.18 -7.99 -22.20
N VAL A 191 5.17 -8.65 -21.60
CA VAL A 191 4.96 -9.60 -20.50
C VAL A 191 4.56 -8.87 -19.21
N ALA A 192 5.26 -7.79 -18.88
CA ALA A 192 5.06 -7.01 -17.67
C ALA A 192 3.70 -6.30 -17.61
N LEU A 193 3.11 -5.99 -18.77
CA LEU A 193 1.77 -5.40 -18.90
C LEU A 193 0.63 -6.39 -18.70
N ARG A 194 0.90 -7.69 -18.58
CA ARG A 194 -0.15 -8.72 -18.44
C ARG A 194 0.01 -9.55 -17.18
N PRO A 195 0.21 -8.92 -16.00
CA PRO A 195 0.30 -9.67 -14.76
C PRO A 195 -1.01 -10.41 -14.48
N ARG A 196 -0.88 -11.56 -13.83
CA ARG A 196 -2.00 -12.20 -13.13
C ARG A 196 -1.78 -11.98 -11.64
N ILE A 197 -2.69 -11.26 -11.01
CA ILE A 197 -2.65 -11.01 -9.57
C ILE A 197 -3.17 -12.24 -8.84
N GLU A 198 -2.41 -12.71 -7.85
CA GLU A 198 -2.72 -13.93 -7.10
C GLU A 198 -2.56 -13.64 -5.61
N PHE A 199 -3.49 -12.88 -5.04
CA PHE A 199 -3.50 -12.69 -3.60
C PHE A 199 -3.84 -14.00 -2.90
N ALA A 200 -3.22 -14.20 -1.74
CA ALA A 200 -3.33 -15.44 -1.00
C ALA A 200 -4.78 -15.80 -0.59
N TYR A 201 -5.67 -14.81 -0.47
CA TYR A 201 -7.07 -15.03 -0.15
C TYR A 201 -7.96 -15.31 -1.38
N PHE A 202 -7.43 -15.18 -2.61
CA PHE A 202 -8.21 -15.50 -3.79
C PHE A 202 -8.47 -17.01 -3.87
N ALA A 203 -9.75 -17.40 -3.99
CA ALA A 203 -10.12 -18.78 -4.33
C ALA A 203 -9.71 -19.15 -5.76
N SER A 204 -9.69 -18.16 -6.67
CA SER A 204 -9.29 -18.29 -8.07
C SER A 204 -8.77 -16.95 -8.59
N SER A 205 -7.66 -16.96 -9.34
CA SER A 205 -7.07 -15.78 -9.98
C SER A 205 -7.47 -15.62 -11.45
N ARG A 206 -8.46 -16.38 -11.94
CA ARG A 206 -8.85 -16.40 -13.37
C ARG A 206 -9.25 -15.01 -13.88
N GLU A 207 -10.07 -14.30 -13.11
CA GLU A 207 -10.56 -12.95 -13.43
C GLU A 207 -9.53 -11.85 -13.11
N MET A 208 -8.41 -12.21 -12.49
CA MET A 208 -7.38 -11.27 -12.01
C MET A 208 -6.18 -11.17 -12.96
N LYS A 209 -6.36 -11.60 -14.21
CA LYS A 209 -5.39 -11.44 -15.29
C LYS A 209 -5.63 -10.10 -15.99
N PHE A 210 -4.57 -9.30 -16.08
CA PHE A 210 -4.58 -8.06 -16.84
C PHE A 210 -4.38 -8.31 -18.33
N SER A 211 -5.12 -7.59 -19.15
CA SER A 211 -4.92 -7.48 -20.60
C SER A 211 -3.91 -6.39 -20.92
N ASP A 212 -3.97 -5.29 -20.15
CA ASP A 212 -3.02 -4.19 -20.14
C ASP A 212 -3.00 -3.48 -18.77
N PHE A 213 -1.97 -3.72 -17.99
CA PHE A 213 -1.76 -3.07 -16.69
C PHE A 213 -1.61 -1.55 -16.79
N ALA A 214 -1.29 -1.00 -17.97
CA ALA A 214 -1.29 0.45 -18.19
C ALA A 214 -2.71 1.05 -18.24
N SER A 215 -3.74 0.24 -18.48
CA SER A 215 -5.14 0.69 -18.47
C SER A 215 -5.60 1.05 -17.06
N THR A 216 -5.84 2.35 -16.83
CA THR A 216 -6.40 2.85 -15.57
C THR A 216 -7.77 2.23 -15.30
N ALA A 217 -8.62 2.07 -16.31
CA ALA A 217 -9.93 1.45 -16.16
C ALA A 217 -9.81 -0.01 -15.72
N GLU A 218 -8.88 -0.78 -16.29
CA GLU A 218 -8.66 -2.18 -15.89
C GLU A 218 -8.09 -2.26 -14.47
N ARG A 219 -7.15 -1.37 -14.09
CA ARG A 219 -6.66 -1.32 -12.70
C ARG A 219 -7.78 -1.01 -11.72
N ILE A 220 -8.67 -0.07 -12.05
CA ILE A 220 -9.84 0.25 -11.23
C ILE A 220 -10.75 -0.96 -11.07
N GLU A 221 -11.15 -1.58 -12.19
CA GLU A 221 -11.99 -2.79 -12.21
C GLU A 221 -11.40 -3.91 -11.35
N LYS A 222 -10.12 -4.26 -11.57
CA LYS A 222 -9.47 -5.35 -10.84
C LYS A 222 -9.25 -5.02 -9.37
N GLY A 223 -8.97 -3.78 -9.01
CA GLY A 223 -8.82 -3.39 -7.61
C GLY A 223 -10.13 -3.46 -6.83
N LEU A 224 -11.23 -2.97 -7.41
CA LEU A 224 -12.57 -3.13 -6.83
C LEU A 224 -12.97 -4.61 -6.75
N ARG A 225 -12.62 -5.42 -7.75
CA ARG A 225 -12.83 -6.87 -7.72
C ARG A 225 -12.05 -7.55 -6.59
N ALA A 226 -10.80 -7.15 -6.35
CA ALA A 226 -10.01 -7.66 -5.24
C ALA A 226 -10.67 -7.36 -3.88
N TYR A 227 -11.23 -6.15 -3.72
CA TYR A 227 -12.02 -5.80 -2.54
C TYR A 227 -13.27 -6.67 -2.38
N GLU A 228 -14.05 -6.86 -3.44
CA GLU A 228 -15.23 -7.73 -3.40
C GLU A 228 -14.88 -9.17 -3.00
N MET A 229 -13.77 -9.71 -3.53
CA MET A 229 -13.27 -11.03 -3.17
C MET A 229 -12.82 -11.09 -1.70
N ALA A 230 -12.27 -10.00 -1.16
CA ALA A 230 -11.88 -9.92 0.25
C ALA A 230 -13.10 -9.92 1.18
N GLU A 231 -14.15 -9.15 0.86
CA GLU A 231 -15.41 -9.16 1.61
C GLU A 231 -16.10 -10.53 1.54
N GLN A 232 -16.11 -11.18 0.36
CA GLN A 232 -16.70 -12.51 0.17
C GLN A 232 -15.97 -13.61 0.95
N ALA A 233 -14.63 -13.56 1.02
CA ALA A 233 -13.83 -14.49 1.83
C ALA A 233 -14.01 -14.25 3.34
N GLY A 234 -14.33 -13.02 3.73
CA GLY A 234 -14.36 -12.58 5.11
C GLY A 234 -12.99 -12.06 5.56
N LEU A 235 -12.98 -10.86 6.16
CA LEU A 235 -11.76 -10.11 6.43
C LEU A 235 -10.78 -10.83 7.38
N ALA A 236 -11.29 -11.61 8.34
CA ALA A 236 -10.45 -12.42 9.22
C ALA A 236 -9.67 -13.51 8.45
N GLN A 237 -10.29 -14.11 7.42
CA GLN A 237 -9.61 -15.07 6.54
C GLN A 237 -8.59 -14.37 5.66
N VAL A 238 -8.91 -13.17 5.15
CA VAL A 238 -7.98 -12.34 4.38
C VAL A 238 -6.74 -12.03 5.22
N GLU A 239 -6.92 -11.56 6.45
CA GLU A 239 -5.83 -11.30 7.39
C GLU A 239 -4.99 -12.56 7.69
N ALA A 240 -5.63 -13.68 8.01
CA ALA A 240 -4.93 -14.94 8.25
C ALA A 240 -4.11 -15.41 7.01
N ALA A 241 -4.59 -15.12 5.81
CA ALA A 241 -3.93 -15.49 4.56
C ALA A 241 -2.59 -14.76 4.33
N LEU A 242 -2.27 -13.69 5.07
CA LEU A 242 -0.95 -13.06 5.04
C LEU A 242 0.18 -14.06 5.37
N SER A 243 -0.09 -15.07 6.20
CA SER A 243 0.86 -16.14 6.54
C SER A 243 1.31 -16.97 5.34
N ARG A 244 0.46 -17.09 4.31
CA ARG A 244 0.72 -17.93 3.13
C ARG A 244 1.82 -17.40 2.22
N TYR A 245 2.18 -16.12 2.35
CA TYR A 245 3.33 -15.58 1.61
C TYR A 245 4.67 -16.03 2.20
N ALA A 246 4.71 -16.49 3.45
CA ALA A 246 5.93 -16.90 4.16
C ALA A 246 7.06 -15.84 4.17
N ILE A 247 6.68 -14.55 4.11
CA ILE A 247 7.61 -13.40 4.10
C ILE A 247 7.62 -12.69 5.47
N LEU A 248 6.46 -12.56 6.12
CA LEU A 248 6.33 -11.90 7.42
C LEU A 248 6.97 -12.73 8.55
N PRO A 249 7.62 -12.09 9.55
CA PRO A 249 8.29 -12.79 10.63
C PRO A 249 7.28 -13.44 11.58
N SER A 250 7.66 -14.54 12.23
CA SER A 250 6.78 -15.23 13.21
C SER A 250 6.35 -14.33 14.37
N ALA A 251 7.17 -13.35 14.75
CA ALA A 251 6.85 -12.35 15.76
C ALA A 251 5.62 -11.49 15.39
N PHE A 252 5.41 -11.22 14.10
CA PHE A 252 4.22 -10.51 13.61
C PHE A 252 2.95 -11.32 13.94
N PHE A 253 2.92 -12.62 13.62
CA PHE A 253 1.75 -13.47 13.85
C PHE A 253 1.50 -13.81 15.34
N LYS A 254 2.52 -13.69 16.20
CA LYS A 254 2.36 -13.83 17.66
C LYS A 254 1.75 -12.57 18.30
N GLY A 255 1.83 -11.42 17.64
CA GLY A 255 1.33 -10.15 18.15
C GLY A 255 1.72 -8.98 17.26
N SER A 256 0.89 -8.68 16.27
CA SER A 256 1.02 -7.61 15.26
C SER A 256 1.30 -6.25 15.89
N ALA A 257 0.46 -5.82 16.83
CA ALA A 257 0.64 -4.57 17.55
C ALA A 257 1.99 -4.47 18.28
N SER A 258 2.42 -5.55 18.94
CA SER A 258 3.72 -5.57 19.64
C SER A 258 4.90 -5.58 18.67
N HIS A 259 4.78 -6.29 17.55
CA HIS A 259 5.76 -6.27 16.47
C HIS A 259 5.89 -4.86 15.87
N PHE A 260 4.78 -4.19 15.58
CA PHE A 260 4.77 -2.83 15.05
C PHE A 260 5.38 -1.81 16.03
N ARG A 261 5.07 -1.91 17.33
CA ARG A 261 5.73 -1.08 18.36
C ARG A 261 7.23 -1.33 18.42
N ALA A 262 7.68 -2.58 18.29
CA ALA A 262 9.10 -2.90 18.24
C ALA A 262 9.78 -2.32 17.00
N LEU A 263 9.13 -2.39 15.84
CA LEU A 263 9.58 -1.74 14.60
C LEU A 263 9.74 -0.22 14.80
N ARG A 264 8.71 0.46 15.33
CA ARG A 264 8.76 1.90 15.59
C ARG A 264 9.92 2.30 16.50
N ARG A 265 10.13 1.55 17.60
CA ARG A 265 11.25 1.78 18.52
C ARG A 265 12.61 1.56 17.86
N GLY A 266 12.74 0.51 17.03
CA GLY A 266 13.97 0.22 16.29
C GLY A 266 14.37 1.34 15.32
N LEU A 267 13.39 2.08 14.79
CA LEU A 267 13.59 3.23 13.92
C LEU A 267 13.80 4.55 14.69
N GLN A 268 13.85 4.52 16.03
CA GLN A 268 14.03 5.68 16.91
C GLN A 268 13.01 6.80 16.67
N LEU A 269 11.78 6.42 16.32
CA LEU A 269 10.69 7.37 16.10
C LEU A 269 10.23 7.99 17.44
N PRO A 270 9.99 9.30 17.53
CA PRO A 270 9.53 9.95 18.77
C PRO A 270 8.19 9.41 19.25
N GLU A 271 8.02 9.22 20.57
CA GLU A 271 6.72 8.80 21.15
C GLU A 271 5.62 9.86 21.01
N THR A 272 5.98 11.13 20.78
CA THR A 272 5.07 12.28 20.70
C THR A 272 4.11 12.27 19.51
N LEU A 273 4.24 11.30 18.59
CA LEU A 273 3.34 11.09 17.46
C LEU A 273 2.29 10.00 17.70
N GLN A 274 2.13 9.50 18.93
CA GLN A 274 1.00 8.62 19.26
C GLN A 274 -0.30 9.45 19.40
N PRO A 275 -1.34 9.16 18.59
CA PRO A 275 -2.68 9.68 18.88
C PRO A 275 -3.25 8.92 20.08
N GLY A 276 -3.36 9.62 21.21
CA GLY A 276 -4.32 9.33 22.29
C GLY A 276 -4.33 7.90 22.85
N LEU A 277 -3.37 7.56 23.71
CA LEU A 277 -3.74 6.86 24.93
C LEU A 277 -4.29 7.93 25.86
N GLY A 278 -5.62 7.98 25.98
CA GLY A 278 -6.27 8.81 26.98
C GLY A 278 -5.61 8.55 28.34
N SER A 279 -5.11 9.62 28.96
CA SER A 279 -4.74 9.64 30.36
C SER A 279 -6.00 9.44 31.20
N GLY A 280 -6.46 8.20 31.28
CA GLY A 280 -7.32 7.75 32.34
C GLY A 280 -6.44 7.42 33.54
N THR A 281 -6.21 8.40 34.41
CA THR A 281 -5.98 8.19 35.84
C THR A 281 -6.15 9.52 36.59
N SER A 282 -7.14 9.49 37.49
CA SER A 282 -7.33 10.29 38.71
C SER A 282 -7.85 11.71 38.58
#